data_AF-U4K6A5-F1
#
_entry.id   AF-U4K6A5-F1
#
_cell.length_a   1.000
_cell.length_b   1.000
_cell.length_c   1.000
_cell.angle_alpha   90.00
_cell.angle_beta   90.00
_cell.angle_gamma   90.00
#
_symmetry.space_group_name_H-M   'P 1'
#
loop_
_entity.id
_entity.type
_entity.pdbx_description
1 polymer ?
#
loop_
_entity_poly.entity_id
_entity_poly.type
_entity_poly.pdbx_seq_one_letter_code
_entity_poly.pdbx_strand_id
1 'polypeptide(L)'
;MHKSALIGALSAVMFLSGCADASSKTSEYTKLSMANPASMYCIEQGGKIRFKDSKQGQVGICVMKDGTEIEEWEFFRQQGSGKKTTAESSLGMANPASVFCEESGGKVEIEDTASGQIGICVFEDGTRIEEWEYFRHHSPKDHS
;
A
#
# COMPACT_ATOMS: atom_id res chain seq x y z
N MET A 1 -9.12 -52.49 69.54
CA MET A 1 -8.59 -51.91 68.29
C MET A 1 -9.72 -51.16 67.58
N HIS A 2 -9.82 -49.85 67.78
CA HIS A 2 -10.59 -48.93 66.95
C HIS A 2 -9.74 -47.65 66.85
N LYS A 3 -9.25 -47.37 65.64
CA LYS A 3 -8.41 -46.21 65.33
C LYS A 3 -9.31 -45.08 64.84
N SER A 4 -9.20 -43.90 65.43
CA SER A 4 -9.25 -42.61 64.74
C SER A 4 -8.92 -41.53 65.75
N ALA A 5 -7.81 -40.85 65.51
CA ALA A 5 -7.34 -39.70 66.26
C ALA A 5 -7.39 -38.46 65.36
N LEU A 6 -7.19 -37.32 66.01
CA LEU A 6 -6.81 -36.00 65.46
C LEU A 6 -8.01 -35.05 65.28
N ILE A 7 -8.31 -34.20 66.26
CA ILE A 7 -7.60 -32.99 66.73
C ILE A 7 -8.04 -31.74 65.95
N GLY A 8 -8.92 -30.98 66.60
CA GLY A 8 -8.67 -29.60 67.04
C GLY A 8 -8.26 -28.56 66.00
N ALA A 9 -9.22 -27.71 65.65
CA ALA A 9 -8.99 -26.44 64.96
C ALA A 9 -8.21 -25.43 65.84
N LEU A 10 -7.25 -24.70 65.26
CA LEU A 10 -6.87 -23.37 65.73
C LEU A 10 -6.20 -22.58 64.59
N SER A 11 -6.83 -21.46 64.22
CA SER A 11 -6.40 -20.50 63.21
C SER A 11 -5.16 -19.71 63.63
N ALA A 12 -4.30 -19.37 62.67
CA ALA A 12 -3.39 -18.21 62.75
C ALA A 12 -3.25 -17.55 61.38
N VAL A 13 -3.46 -16.24 61.34
CA VAL A 13 -3.44 -15.33 60.18
C VAL A 13 -2.03 -14.73 60.01
N MET A 14 -1.77 -14.17 58.80
CA MET A 14 -0.70 -13.21 58.39
C MET A 14 0.48 -13.82 57.61
N PHE A 15 1.04 -13.27 56.53
CA PHE A 15 0.79 -12.09 55.67
C PHE A 15 1.53 -12.31 54.31
N LEU A 16 0.96 -11.73 53.25
CA LEU A 16 1.56 -11.18 52.00
C LEU A 16 2.93 -11.68 51.49
N SER A 17 2.93 -12.25 50.28
CA SER A 17 3.91 -11.90 49.25
C SER A 17 3.29 -12.10 47.87
N GLY A 18 3.09 -11.00 47.15
CA GLY A 18 2.71 -11.03 45.73
C GLY A 18 3.94 -11.24 44.85
N CYS A 19 3.73 -11.83 43.68
CA CYS A 19 4.34 -11.37 42.44
C CYS A 19 3.22 -11.33 41.41
N ALA A 20 2.92 -10.13 40.93
CA ALA A 20 2.22 -9.97 39.67
C ALA A 20 3.15 -10.53 38.58
N ASP A 21 2.78 -11.66 37.98
CA ASP A 21 3.42 -12.06 36.74
C ASP A 21 2.87 -11.16 35.64
N ALA A 22 3.76 -10.30 35.17
CA ALA A 22 3.50 -9.28 34.19
C ALA A 22 2.94 -9.92 32.93
N SER A 23 1.71 -9.52 32.62
CA SER A 23 1.27 -9.11 31.28
C SER A 23 2.17 -9.60 30.14
N SER A 24 1.84 -10.77 29.60
CA SER A 24 2.31 -11.19 28.29
C SER A 24 1.66 -10.29 27.23
N LYS A 25 2.17 -9.06 27.10
CA LYS A 25 1.86 -8.09 26.04
C LYS A 25 3.07 -7.97 25.11
N THR A 26 3.44 -9.09 24.50
CA THR A 26 4.48 -9.12 23.46
C THR A 26 4.01 -9.96 22.28
N SER A 27 2.83 -9.60 21.75
CA SER A 27 2.36 -10.12 20.46
C SER A 27 1.38 -9.13 19.79
N GLU A 28 1.66 -7.83 19.86
CA GLU A 28 0.83 -6.81 19.20
C GLU A 28 1.65 -5.77 18.40
N TYR A 29 2.96 -5.59 18.68
CA TYR A 29 3.76 -4.56 18.00
C TYR A 29 4.42 -5.03 16.69
N THR A 30 4.65 -6.33 16.50
CA THR A 30 5.34 -6.84 15.30
C THR A 30 4.48 -6.74 14.02
N LYS A 31 3.16 -6.54 14.16
CA LYS A 31 2.23 -6.46 13.01
C LYS A 31 2.01 -5.04 12.46
N LEU A 32 2.59 -4.02 13.10
CA LEU A 32 2.50 -2.60 12.71
C LEU A 32 3.80 -2.02 12.12
N SER A 33 4.89 -2.80 12.10
CA SER A 33 6.17 -2.36 11.51
C SER A 33 6.17 -2.54 9.98
N MET A 34 5.21 -1.93 9.29
CA MET A 34 5.43 -1.65 7.87
C MET A 34 6.52 -0.59 7.80
N ALA A 35 7.65 -0.93 7.19
CA ALA A 35 8.71 0.03 6.98
C ALA A 35 8.15 1.24 6.22
N ASN A 36 8.55 2.46 6.60
CA ASN A 36 8.14 3.66 5.88
C ASN A 36 8.65 3.54 4.42
N PRO A 37 7.75 3.49 3.42
CA PRO A 37 8.16 3.28 2.03
C PRO A 37 9.08 4.38 1.52
N ALA A 38 8.91 5.63 2.00
CA ALA A 38 9.82 6.72 1.66
C ALA A 38 11.22 6.54 2.26
N SER A 39 11.30 6.09 3.52
CA SER A 39 12.57 5.80 4.16
C SER A 39 13.29 4.62 3.51
N MET A 40 12.55 3.56 3.15
CA MET A 40 13.10 2.41 2.42
C MET A 40 13.65 2.82 1.06
N TYR A 41 12.87 3.61 0.30
CA TYR A 41 13.31 4.10 -0.99
C TYR A 41 14.60 4.92 -0.88
N CYS A 42 14.72 5.82 0.09
CA CYS A 42 15.97 6.55 0.32
C CYS A 42 17.18 5.63 0.52
N ILE A 43 17.03 4.59 1.35
CA ILE A 43 18.08 3.61 1.65
C ILE A 43 18.43 2.79 0.39
N GLU A 44 17.43 2.38 -0.39
CA GLU A 44 17.60 1.66 -1.66
C GLU A 44 18.34 2.50 -2.71
N GLN A 45 18.10 3.82 -2.76
CA GLN A 45 18.87 4.76 -3.59
C GLN A 45 20.29 5.05 -3.05
N GLY A 46 20.67 4.41 -1.94
CA GLY A 46 21.98 4.54 -1.32
C GLY A 46 22.16 5.78 -0.45
N GLY A 47 21.06 6.45 -0.10
CA GLY A 47 21.01 7.58 0.81
C GLY A 47 20.94 7.16 2.29
N LYS A 48 21.00 8.16 3.17
CA LYS A 48 20.79 8.02 4.62
C LYS A 48 19.68 8.95 5.07
N ILE A 49 18.85 8.49 6.00
CA ILE A 49 17.79 9.33 6.58
C ILE A 49 18.35 10.21 7.70
N ARG A 50 17.99 11.49 7.66
CA ARG A 50 18.15 12.46 8.75
C ARG A 50 16.79 13.03 9.09
N PHE A 51 16.44 13.04 10.37
CA PHE A 51 15.21 13.67 10.81
C PHE A 51 15.40 15.16 11.08
N LYS A 52 14.40 15.97 10.74
CA LYS A 52 14.38 17.40 10.97
C LYS A 52 13.03 17.82 11.55
N ASP A 53 13.06 18.65 12.60
CA ASP A 53 11.84 19.20 13.17
C ASP A 53 11.23 20.26 12.25
N SER A 54 9.91 20.26 12.16
CA SER A 54 9.10 21.24 11.43
C SER A 54 7.93 21.71 12.28
N LYS A 55 7.22 22.73 11.79
CA LYS A 55 5.99 23.22 12.43
C LYS A 55 4.87 22.18 12.51
N GLN A 56 4.92 21.14 11.67
CA GLN A 56 3.92 20.08 11.57
C GLN A 56 4.39 18.76 12.19
N GLY A 57 5.54 18.75 12.88
CA GLY A 57 6.18 17.55 13.41
C GLY A 57 7.51 17.27 12.71
N GLN A 58 8.03 16.07 12.89
CA GLN A 58 9.32 15.67 12.33
C GLN A 58 9.16 15.21 10.88
N VAL A 59 10.07 15.64 10.01
CA VAL A 59 10.17 15.19 8.61
C VAL A 59 11.45 14.40 8.39
N GLY A 60 11.41 13.40 7.51
CA GLY A 60 12.59 12.67 7.06
C GLY A 60 13.24 13.35 5.87
N ILE A 61 14.57 13.53 5.93
CA ILE A 61 15.40 14.05 4.85
C ILE A 61 16.30 12.93 4.37
N CYS A 62 16.21 12.58 3.09
CA CYS A 62 17.14 11.69 2.43
C CYS A 62 18.41 12.45 2.06
N VAL A 63 19.56 11.97 2.53
CA VAL A 63 20.89 12.53 2.28
C VAL A 63 21.68 11.56 1.42
N MET A 64 21.98 11.97 0.19
CA MET A 64 22.72 11.20 -0.80
C MET A 64 24.23 11.28 -0.56
N LYS A 65 25.00 10.38 -1.20
CA LYS A 65 26.47 10.31 -1.04
C LYS A 65 27.20 11.55 -1.58
N ASP A 66 26.62 12.21 -2.58
CA ASP A 66 27.11 13.47 -3.14
C ASP A 66 26.76 14.70 -2.29
N GLY A 67 26.03 14.50 -1.18
CA GLY A 67 25.56 15.55 -0.28
C GLY A 67 24.21 16.15 -0.66
N THR A 68 23.56 15.67 -1.73
CA THR A 68 22.20 16.10 -2.09
C THR A 68 21.21 15.74 -0.98
N GLU A 69 20.40 16.71 -0.56
CA GLU A 69 19.37 16.54 0.46
C GLU A 69 17.98 16.79 -0.13
N ILE A 70 17.05 15.87 0.11
CA ILE A 70 15.67 15.95 -0.35
C ILE A 70 14.73 15.33 0.69
N GLU A 71 13.52 15.89 0.88
CA GLU A 71 12.53 15.31 1.79
C GLU A 71 12.12 13.90 1.30
N GLU A 72 12.02 12.93 2.21
CA GLU A 72 11.89 11.51 1.82
C GLU A 72 10.60 11.23 1.04
N TRP A 73 9.48 11.86 1.38
CA TRP A 73 8.22 11.69 0.67
C TRP A 73 8.19 12.42 -0.66
N GLU A 74 8.83 13.59 -0.76
CA GLU A 74 9.07 14.28 -2.01
C GLU A 74 9.87 13.39 -2.96
N PHE A 75 10.97 12.81 -2.48
CA PHE A 75 11.80 11.91 -3.27
C PHE A 75 11.03 10.64 -3.68
N PHE A 76 10.30 10.03 -2.75
CA PHE A 76 9.45 8.89 -3.03
C PHE A 76 8.38 9.20 -4.08
N ARG A 77 7.74 10.37 -4.04
CA ARG A 77 6.73 10.76 -5.04
C ARG A 77 7.33 11.09 -6.40
N GLN A 78 8.59 11.55 -6.45
CA GLN A 78 9.27 11.78 -7.72
C GLN A 78 9.43 10.50 -8.53
N GLN A 79 9.54 9.32 -7.90
CA GLN A 79 9.56 8.04 -8.63
C GLN A 79 8.27 7.83 -9.45
N GLY A 80 7.12 8.28 -8.96
CA GLY A 80 5.83 8.23 -9.67
C GLY A 80 5.58 9.46 -10.55
N SER A 81 6.37 10.53 -10.37
CA SER A 81 6.28 11.78 -11.13
C SER A 81 7.31 11.85 -12.27
N GLY A 82 8.21 10.88 -12.35
CA GLY A 82 9.16 10.67 -13.42
C GLY A 82 8.51 10.11 -14.68
N LYS A 83 7.58 10.87 -15.28
CA LYS A 83 7.27 10.90 -16.73
C LYS A 83 6.21 11.97 -16.99
N LYS A 84 6.63 13.23 -17.07
CA LYS A 84 6.04 14.10 -18.09
C LYS A 84 6.72 13.73 -19.41
N THR A 85 5.89 13.33 -20.37
CA THR A 85 6.19 13.07 -21.79
C THR A 85 7.15 11.91 -22.10
N THR A 86 6.62 10.69 -22.13
CA THR A 86 6.70 9.76 -23.28
C THR A 86 5.92 8.51 -22.90
N ALA A 87 5.05 8.06 -23.80
CA ALA A 87 3.88 7.24 -23.55
C ALA A 87 4.16 5.75 -23.25
N GLU A 88 4.98 5.43 -22.24
CA GLU A 88 5.21 4.05 -21.79
C GLU A 88 5.51 3.97 -20.29
N SER A 89 4.65 4.50 -19.43
CA SER A 89 4.69 4.11 -18.01
C SER A 89 3.28 4.01 -17.47
N SER A 90 2.63 2.96 -17.92
CA SER A 90 1.45 2.40 -17.31
C SER A 90 1.71 0.91 -17.16
N LEU A 91 2.39 0.52 -16.08
CA LEU A 91 2.16 -0.82 -15.50
C LEU A 91 1.17 -0.70 -14.34
N GLY A 92 0.12 0.10 -14.56
CA GLY A 92 -1.19 -0.23 -14.02
C GLY A 92 -1.78 -1.39 -14.82
N MET A 93 -2.73 -2.11 -14.23
CA MET A 93 -3.53 -3.11 -14.94
C MET A 93 -3.93 -2.58 -16.32
N ALA A 94 -3.75 -3.39 -17.36
CA ALA A 94 -4.13 -3.00 -18.71
C ALA A 94 -5.60 -2.56 -18.71
N ASN A 95 -5.93 -1.52 -19.49
CA ASN A 95 -7.30 -1.10 -19.63
C ASN A 95 -8.08 -2.20 -20.36
N PRO A 96 -9.06 -2.88 -19.72
CA PRO A 96 -9.75 -4.00 -20.33
C PRO A 96 -10.53 -3.60 -21.59
N ALA A 97 -11.01 -2.35 -21.68
CA ALA A 97 -11.68 -1.86 -22.89
C ALA A 97 -10.69 -1.69 -24.05
N SER A 98 -9.50 -1.16 -23.78
CA SER A 98 -8.44 -1.02 -24.79
C SER A 98 -7.95 -2.39 -25.28
N VAL A 99 -7.69 -3.31 -24.35
CA VAL A 99 -7.31 -4.70 -24.69
C VAL A 99 -8.39 -5.36 -25.54
N PHE A 100 -9.65 -5.24 -25.14
CA PHE A 100 -10.76 -5.82 -25.90
C PHE A 100 -10.90 -5.20 -27.30
N CYS A 101 -10.66 -3.90 -27.45
CA CYS A 101 -10.64 -3.24 -28.75
C CYS A 101 -9.54 -3.83 -29.66
N GLU A 102 -8.32 -3.94 -29.15
CA GLU A 102 -7.17 -4.48 -29.90
C GLU A 102 -7.37 -5.96 -30.27
N GLU A 103 -7.87 -6.77 -29.33
CA GLU A 103 -8.21 -8.18 -29.57
C GLU A 103 -9.35 -8.37 -30.58
N SER A 104 -10.26 -7.39 -30.66
CA SER A 104 -11.33 -7.36 -31.66
C SER A 104 -10.87 -6.85 -33.03
N GLY A 105 -9.57 -6.58 -33.19
CA GLY A 105 -8.97 -6.09 -34.43
C GLY A 105 -9.09 -4.59 -34.64
N GLY A 106 -9.51 -3.84 -33.62
CA GLY A 106 -9.52 -2.38 -33.62
C GLY A 106 -8.20 -1.78 -33.17
N LYS A 107 -8.07 -0.46 -33.32
CA LYS A 107 -7.00 0.36 -32.76
C LYS A 107 -7.62 1.37 -31.80
N VAL A 108 -6.95 1.62 -30.67
CA VAL A 108 -7.39 2.65 -29.73
C VAL A 108 -6.79 4.00 -30.12
N GLU A 109 -7.65 4.99 -30.31
CA GLU A 109 -7.29 6.40 -30.45
C GLU A 109 -7.76 7.18 -29.23
N ILE A 110 -6.98 8.16 -28.78
CA ILE A 110 -7.38 9.04 -27.68
C ILE A 110 -7.98 10.32 -28.25
N GLU A 111 -9.17 10.69 -27.79
CA GLU A 111 -9.81 11.95 -28.14
C GLU A 111 -9.97 12.86 -26.91
N ASP A 112 -9.67 14.14 -27.09
CA ASP A 112 -9.89 15.17 -26.06
C ASP A 112 -11.35 15.63 -26.09
N THR A 113 -11.98 15.65 -24.91
CA THR A 113 -13.32 16.15 -24.67
C THR A 113 -13.30 17.28 -23.65
N ALA A 114 -14.43 17.98 -23.49
CA ALA A 114 -14.59 18.98 -22.43
C ALA A 114 -14.40 18.39 -21.00
N SER A 115 -14.58 17.08 -20.85
CA SER A 115 -14.50 16.35 -19.57
C SER A 115 -13.17 15.63 -19.37
N GLY A 116 -12.22 15.75 -20.30
CA GLY A 116 -10.95 15.01 -20.29
C GLY A 116 -10.80 14.11 -21.52
N GLN A 117 -9.97 13.08 -21.42
CA GLN A 117 -9.67 12.18 -22.54
C GLN A 117 -10.55 10.94 -22.51
N ILE A 118 -10.96 10.48 -23.69
CA ILE A 118 -11.68 9.22 -23.89
C ILE A 118 -10.92 8.35 -24.89
N GLY A 119 -11.10 7.03 -24.80
CA GLY A 119 -10.61 6.08 -25.78
C GLY A 119 -11.67 5.76 -26.84
N ILE A 120 -11.30 5.83 -28.11
CA ILE A 120 -12.14 5.46 -29.24
C ILE A 120 -11.53 4.22 -29.90
N CYS A 121 -12.33 3.15 -30.01
CA CYS A 121 -11.99 1.98 -30.79
C CYS A 121 -12.30 2.23 -32.27
N VAL A 122 -11.29 2.10 -33.12
CA VAL A 122 -11.34 2.36 -34.56
C VAL A 122 -11.05 1.09 -35.33
N PHE A 123 -11.96 0.69 -36.22
CA PHE A 123 -11.82 -0.48 -37.07
C PHE A 123 -11.40 -0.11 -38.50
N GLU A 124 -10.81 -1.05 -39.23
CA GLU A 124 -10.36 -0.84 -40.63
C GLU A 124 -11.50 -0.51 -41.60
N ASP A 125 -12.75 -0.87 -41.27
CA ASP A 125 -13.94 -0.51 -42.04
C ASP A 125 -14.39 0.95 -41.81
N GLY A 126 -13.69 1.69 -40.94
CA GLY A 126 -13.98 3.06 -40.57
C GLY A 126 -14.94 3.20 -39.39
N THR A 127 -15.43 2.11 -38.79
CA THR A 127 -16.26 2.15 -37.58
C THR A 127 -15.47 2.76 -36.43
N ARG A 128 -16.09 3.72 -35.73
CA ARG A 128 -15.56 4.40 -34.54
C ARG A 128 -16.57 4.31 -33.41
N ILE A 129 -16.15 3.82 -32.25
CA ILE A 129 -17.02 3.67 -31.06
C ILE A 129 -16.20 3.89 -29.79
N GLU A 130 -16.77 4.48 -28.76
CA GLU A 130 -16.09 4.66 -27.47
C GLU A 130 -15.71 3.28 -26.87
N GLU A 131 -14.48 3.12 -26.40
CA GLU A 131 -13.93 1.79 -26.08
C GLU A 131 -14.70 1.08 -24.95
N TRP A 132 -15.17 1.83 -23.94
CA TRP A 132 -15.94 1.24 -22.85
C TRP A 132 -17.38 0.91 -23.26
N GLU A 133 -17.98 1.69 -24.15
CA GLU A 133 -19.25 1.38 -24.80
C GLU A 133 -19.13 0.08 -25.58
N TYR A 134 -18.09 -0.06 -26.40
CA TYR A 134 -17.84 -1.27 -27.16
C TYR A 134 -17.66 -2.49 -26.23
N PHE A 135 -16.80 -2.36 -25.22
CA PHE A 135 -16.54 -3.39 -24.22
C PHE A 135 -17.82 -3.86 -23.54
N ARG A 136 -18.63 -2.96 -22.97
CA ARG A 136 -19.85 -3.33 -22.22
C ARG A 136 -20.90 -4.07 -23.06
N HIS A 137 -20.94 -3.81 -24.37
CA HIS A 137 -21.92 -4.41 -25.28
C HIS A 137 -21.46 -5.75 -25.85
N HIS A 138 -20.15 -5.97 -26.01
CA HIS A 138 -19.61 -7.10 -26.76
C HIS A 138 -18.74 -8.04 -25.92
N SER A 139 -18.28 -7.62 -24.74
CA SER A 139 -17.56 -8.49 -23.82
C SER A 139 -18.48 -9.63 -23.38
N PRO A 140 -17.99 -10.88 -23.29
CA PRO A 140 -18.75 -11.97 -22.69
C PRO A 140 -19.30 -11.55 -21.32
N LYS A 141 -20.62 -11.72 -21.13
CA LYS A 141 -21.21 -11.62 -19.81
C LYS A 141 -20.87 -12.95 -19.12
N ASP A 142 -20.00 -12.93 -18.12
CA ASP A 142 -19.85 -14.09 -17.25
C ASP A 142 -21.22 -14.34 -16.60
N HIS A 143 -21.93 -15.35 -17.11
CA HIS A 143 -23.16 -15.84 -16.50
C HIS A 143 -22.76 -16.60 -15.23
N SER A 144 -22.69 -15.87 -14.12
CA SER A 144 -22.66 -16.44 -12.76
C SER A 144 -23.98 -17.11 -12.42
#